data_AF-A0A2E9IWP8-F1
#
_entry.id   AF-A0A2E9IWP8-F1
#
_cell.length_a   1.000
_cell.length_b   1.000
_cell.length_c   1.000
_cell.angle_alpha   90.00
_cell.angle_beta   90.00
_cell.angle_gamma   90.00
#
_symmetry.space_group_name_H-M   'P 1'
#
loop_
_entity.id
_entity.type
_entity.pdbx_description
1 polymer ?
#
loop_
_entity_poly.entity_id
_entity_poly.type
_entity_poly.pdbx_seq_one_letter_code
_entity_poly.pdbx_strand_id
1 'polypeptide(L)'
;MKTAPLFALFTLIGQSLSLAAATITSGQNTAAVIEALGKPMGTIELREKTLLLYPQGEVTLKQGLVTEIDLMDEAQFQADQERLRLEREEWLLDQERRRAAVIQEGEAIRKDKMTSSAFAALPAKDQVDYWRSFQIRYPSVDASEQIATALASYQTELEELRSQQKIAELEARVAQAEKEAATARLETEQLRKETENTQRSTNYGLRYYTDPVITHPHYYYRPPKVTIYTNGKESSHERDRNKQPKPQRSNGIYRNSQSNSQTESVAERAQRILNPSKD
;
A
#
# COMPACT_ATOMS: atom_id res chain seq x y z
N MET A 1 25.19 21.02 -87.77
CA MET A 1 26.00 22.02 -87.03
C MET A 1 25.43 22.04 -85.62
N LYS A 2 26.07 21.64 -84.52
CA LYS A 2 27.46 21.67 -84.02
C LYS A 2 27.57 20.56 -82.96
N THR A 3 28.40 19.53 -83.19
CA THR A 3 29.66 19.23 -82.46
C THR A 3 29.55 19.04 -80.94
N ALA A 4 29.79 17.81 -80.49
CA ALA A 4 30.26 17.46 -79.15
C ALA A 4 31.63 18.12 -78.85
N PRO A 5 32.03 18.24 -77.57
CA PRO A 5 33.09 17.35 -77.05
C PRO A 5 32.80 16.85 -75.61
N LEU A 6 33.06 15.57 -75.28
CA LEU A 6 34.37 15.02 -74.92
C LEU A 6 34.84 15.56 -73.55
N PHE A 7 34.40 14.94 -72.45
CA PHE A 7 34.98 15.16 -71.13
C PHE A 7 35.69 13.92 -70.62
N ALA A 8 36.98 14.14 -70.39
CA ALA A 8 38.03 13.26 -69.97
C ALA A 8 37.66 12.23 -68.88
N LEU A 9 37.94 10.99 -69.24
CA LEU A 9 38.31 9.86 -68.40
C LEU A 9 39.39 10.29 -67.38
N PHE A 10 39.03 10.40 -66.10
CA PHE A 10 40.02 10.52 -65.01
C PHE A 10 40.19 9.14 -64.37
N THR A 11 41.08 8.34 -64.98
CA THR A 11 41.62 7.11 -64.40
C THR A 11 42.46 7.49 -63.19
N LEU A 12 41.83 7.49 -62.00
CA LEU A 12 42.54 7.54 -60.74
C LEU A 12 43.15 6.15 -60.52
N ILE A 13 44.44 6.05 -60.81
CA ILE A 13 45.29 4.91 -60.47
C ILE A 13 45.33 4.84 -58.94
N GLY A 14 44.42 4.05 -58.37
CA GLY A 14 44.53 3.61 -56.99
C GLY A 14 45.79 2.76 -56.91
N GLN A 15 46.86 3.33 -56.37
CA GLN A 15 48.05 2.58 -56.01
C GLN A 15 47.61 1.52 -55.00
N SER A 16 47.46 0.29 -55.49
CA SER A 16 47.48 -0.91 -54.68
C SER A 16 48.84 -0.94 -53.99
N LEU A 17 48.92 -0.37 -52.78
CA LEU A 17 49.92 -0.76 -51.82
C LEU A 17 49.68 -2.25 -51.57
N SER A 18 50.44 -3.08 -52.26
CA SER A 18 50.70 -4.44 -51.86
C SER A 18 51.25 -4.37 -50.44
N LEU A 19 50.37 -4.54 -49.44
CA LEU A 19 50.78 -5.04 -48.13
C LEU A 19 51.39 -6.41 -48.43
N ALA A 20 52.71 -6.46 -48.56
CA ALA A 20 53.42 -7.67 -48.21
C ALA A 20 52.96 -7.98 -46.78
N ALA A 21 52.22 -9.08 -46.62
CA ALA A 21 51.80 -9.58 -45.33
C ALA A 21 53.08 -9.86 -44.51
N ALA A 22 53.55 -8.84 -43.80
CA ALA A 22 54.73 -8.93 -42.98
C ALA A 22 54.43 -9.97 -41.90
N THR A 23 55.06 -11.13 -42.04
CA THR A 23 54.87 -12.25 -41.14
C THR A 23 55.43 -11.83 -39.77
N ILE A 24 54.54 -11.60 -38.81
CA ILE A 24 54.95 -11.25 -37.44
C ILE A 24 55.66 -12.44 -36.84
N THR A 25 56.77 -12.16 -36.17
CA THR A 25 57.60 -13.16 -35.51
C THR A 25 57.73 -12.82 -34.03
N SER A 26 57.86 -13.85 -33.20
CA SER A 26 58.10 -13.69 -31.77
C SER A 26 59.36 -12.85 -31.52
N GLY A 27 59.30 -11.93 -30.57
CA GLY A 27 60.38 -11.01 -30.23
C GLY A 27 60.32 -9.65 -30.94
N GLN A 28 59.37 -9.42 -31.85
CA GLN A 28 59.14 -8.08 -32.42
C GLN A 28 58.58 -7.11 -31.38
N ASN A 29 58.87 -5.81 -31.56
CA ASN A 29 58.33 -4.77 -30.70
C ASN A 29 56.90 -4.39 -31.12
N THR A 30 56.19 -3.68 -30.23
CA THR A 30 54.82 -3.21 -30.47
C THR A 30 54.67 -2.38 -31.75
N ALA A 31 55.65 -1.52 -32.06
CA ALA A 31 55.62 -0.66 -33.24
C ALA A 31 55.64 -1.47 -34.54
N ALA A 32 56.46 -2.52 -34.62
CA ALA A 32 56.54 -3.40 -35.77
C ALA A 32 55.26 -4.22 -35.98
N VAL A 33 54.60 -4.64 -34.89
CA VAL A 33 53.30 -5.32 -34.96
C VAL A 33 52.22 -4.39 -35.51
N ILE A 34 52.19 -3.14 -35.04
CA ILE A 34 51.24 -2.13 -35.52
C ILE A 34 51.51 -1.76 -36.98
N GLU A 35 52.77 -1.75 -37.42
CA GLU A 35 53.11 -1.54 -38.83
C GLU A 35 52.67 -2.71 -39.71
N ALA A 36 52.78 -3.94 -39.22
CA ALA A 36 52.42 -5.16 -39.96
C ALA A 36 50.91 -5.41 -40.06
N LEU A 37 50.16 -5.25 -38.96
CA LEU A 37 48.71 -5.56 -38.88
C LEU A 37 47.82 -4.33 -38.82
N GLY A 38 48.40 -3.14 -38.72
CA GLY A 38 47.67 -1.93 -38.42
C GLY A 38 47.33 -1.79 -36.94
N LYS A 39 46.42 -0.84 -36.66
CA LYS A 39 46.03 -0.50 -35.30
C LYS A 39 45.13 -1.59 -34.70
N PRO A 40 45.40 -2.09 -33.49
CA PRO A 40 44.54 -3.07 -32.84
C PRO A 40 43.16 -2.47 -32.52
N MET A 41 42.13 -3.32 -32.50
CA MET A 41 40.76 -2.96 -32.09
C MET A 41 40.69 -2.58 -30.61
N GLY A 42 41.52 -3.24 -29.79
CA GLY A 42 41.60 -2.99 -28.37
C GLY A 42 42.92 -3.45 -27.80
N THR A 43 43.29 -2.88 -26.66
CA THR A 43 44.48 -3.28 -25.91
C THR A 43 44.06 -3.59 -24.49
N ILE A 44 44.46 -4.77 -23.99
CA ILE A 44 44.25 -5.17 -22.60
C ILE A 44 45.62 -5.23 -21.92
N GLU A 45 45.86 -4.32 -20.97
CA GLU A 45 47.05 -4.33 -20.14
C GLU A 45 46.83 -5.21 -18.91
N LEU A 46 47.59 -6.29 -18.80
CA LEU A 46 47.68 -7.15 -17.62
C LEU A 46 49.01 -6.90 -16.91
N ARG A 47 49.11 -7.29 -15.63
CA ARG A 47 50.28 -7.00 -14.78
C ARG A 47 51.63 -7.39 -15.40
N GLU A 48 51.68 -8.48 -16.16
CA GLU A 48 52.91 -9.00 -16.75
C GLU A 48 52.91 -9.02 -18.27
N LYS A 49 51.77 -8.78 -18.91
CA LYS A 49 51.61 -8.90 -20.37
C LYS A 49 50.56 -7.94 -20.91
N THR A 50 50.70 -7.57 -22.17
CA THR A 50 49.74 -6.72 -22.88
C THR A 50 49.16 -7.53 -24.04
N LEU A 51 47.84 -7.64 -24.13
CA LEU A 51 47.17 -8.31 -25.24
C LEU A 51 46.70 -7.24 -26.23
N LEU A 52 47.09 -7.38 -27.49
CA LEU A 52 46.56 -6.60 -28.61
C LEU A 52 45.49 -7.44 -29.30
N LEU A 53 44.27 -6.89 -29.34
CA LEU A 53 43.13 -7.55 -29.96
C LEU A 53 42.98 -7.07 -31.40
N TYR A 54 42.95 -8.02 -32.32
CA TYR A 54 42.73 -7.82 -33.74
C TYR A 54 41.46 -8.57 -34.17
N PRO A 55 40.85 -8.24 -35.34
CA PRO A 55 39.68 -8.96 -35.82
C PRO A 55 39.95 -10.47 -35.99
N GLN A 56 41.15 -10.81 -36.44
CA GLN A 56 41.59 -12.17 -36.74
C GLN A 56 42.06 -12.96 -35.51
N GLY A 57 42.17 -12.33 -34.33
CA GLY A 57 42.69 -12.98 -33.12
C GLY A 57 43.47 -12.03 -32.22
N GLU A 58 44.45 -12.53 -31.48
CA GLU A 58 45.20 -11.75 -30.50
C GLU A 58 46.72 -11.91 -30.59
N VAL A 59 47.43 -10.85 -30.21
CA VAL A 59 48.89 -10.85 -30.07
C VAL A 59 49.24 -10.51 -28.63
N THR A 60 49.92 -11.41 -27.95
CA THR A 60 50.37 -11.20 -26.57
C THR A 60 51.80 -10.68 -26.55
N LEU A 61 52.01 -9.61 -25.78
CA LEU A 61 53.29 -8.96 -25.54
C LEU A 61 53.71 -9.15 -24.09
N LYS A 62 54.99 -9.43 -23.84
CA LYS A 62 55.61 -9.36 -22.50
C LYS A 62 56.78 -8.40 -22.55
N GLN A 63 56.82 -7.43 -21.62
CA GLN A 63 57.86 -6.39 -21.60
C GLN A 63 58.00 -5.63 -22.95
N GLY A 64 56.89 -5.45 -23.67
CA GLY A 64 56.87 -4.76 -24.97
C GLY A 64 57.31 -5.59 -26.18
N LEU A 65 57.54 -6.90 -26.00
CA LEU A 65 57.96 -7.83 -27.05
C LEU A 65 56.92 -8.92 -27.27
N VAL A 66 56.68 -9.31 -28.53
CA VAL A 66 55.72 -10.37 -28.89
C VAL A 66 56.17 -11.70 -28.33
N THR A 67 55.34 -12.32 -27.49
CA THR A 67 55.58 -13.66 -26.96
C THR A 67 54.71 -14.72 -27.63
N GLU A 68 53.48 -14.38 -27.98
CA GLU A 68 52.50 -15.32 -28.53
C GLU A 68 51.64 -14.62 -29.58
N ILE A 69 51.33 -15.35 -30.66
CA ILE A 69 50.57 -14.87 -31.80
C ILE A 69 49.50 -15.92 -32.05
N ASP A 70 48.24 -15.56 -31.82
CA ASP A 70 47.08 -16.39 -32.12
C ASP A 70 46.22 -15.63 -33.11
N LEU A 71 46.60 -15.69 -34.40
CA LEU A 71 45.92 -15.01 -35.49
C LEU A 71 45.46 -16.05 -36.50
N MET A 72 44.19 -15.99 -36.86
CA MET A 72 43.62 -16.81 -37.93
C MET A 72 44.13 -16.33 -39.29
N ASP A 73 44.27 -17.26 -40.23
CA ASP A 73 44.54 -16.90 -41.62
C ASP A 73 43.35 -16.12 -42.21
N GLU A 74 43.62 -15.21 -43.14
CA GLU A 74 42.61 -14.32 -43.71
C GLU A 74 41.46 -15.12 -44.36
N ALA A 75 41.79 -16.22 -45.06
CA ALA A 75 40.78 -17.09 -45.65
C ALA A 75 39.88 -17.76 -44.59
N GLN A 76 40.45 -18.14 -43.44
CA GLN A 76 39.71 -18.73 -42.33
C GLN A 76 38.85 -17.67 -41.63
N PHE A 77 39.40 -16.47 -41.43
CA PHE A 77 38.68 -15.35 -40.85
C PHE A 77 37.46 -14.97 -41.69
N GLN A 78 37.59 -14.83 -43.02
CA GLN A 78 36.45 -14.50 -43.89
C GLN A 78 35.37 -15.60 -43.88
N ALA A 79 35.77 -16.88 -43.89
CA ALA A 79 34.82 -17.98 -43.77
C ALA A 79 34.06 -17.96 -42.43
N ASP A 80 34.75 -17.63 -41.33
CA ASP A 80 34.15 -17.50 -40.02
C ASP A 80 33.19 -16.31 -39.92
N GLN A 81 33.56 -15.16 -40.49
CA GLN A 81 32.70 -13.97 -40.54
C GLN A 81 31.40 -14.22 -41.32
N GLU A 82 31.47 -14.90 -42.46
CA GLU A 82 30.28 -15.27 -43.23
C GLU A 82 29.39 -16.25 -42.46
N ARG A 83 29.98 -17.24 -41.78
CA ARG A 83 29.24 -18.16 -40.90
C ARG A 83 28.53 -17.39 -39.78
N LEU A 84 29.24 -16.54 -39.04
CA LEU A 84 28.68 -15.73 -37.96
C LEU A 84 27.58 -14.78 -38.45
N ARG A 85 27.71 -14.24 -39.68
CA ARG A 85 26.67 -13.41 -40.30
C ARG A 85 25.39 -14.22 -40.49
N LEU A 86 25.49 -15.41 -41.10
CA LEU A 86 24.34 -16.29 -41.32
C LEU A 86 23.70 -16.74 -40.00
N GLU A 87 24.50 -17.16 -39.02
CA GLU A 87 24.00 -17.54 -37.68
C GLU A 87 23.26 -16.38 -37.00
N ARG A 88 23.77 -15.14 -37.15
CA ARG A 88 23.13 -13.94 -36.59
C ARG A 88 21.81 -13.62 -37.29
N GLU A 89 21.76 -13.72 -38.61
CA GLU A 89 20.54 -13.54 -39.40
C GLU A 89 19.47 -14.58 -38.99
N GLU A 90 19.85 -15.85 -38.88
CA GLU A 90 18.96 -16.92 -38.42
C GLU A 90 18.47 -16.68 -36.99
N TRP A 91 19.38 -16.29 -36.09
CA TRP A 91 19.03 -15.97 -34.70
C TRP A 91 18.04 -14.81 -34.61
N LEU A 92 18.21 -13.76 -35.40
CA LEU A 92 17.26 -12.63 -35.45
C LEU A 92 15.88 -13.07 -35.95
N LEU A 93 15.83 -13.86 -37.03
CA LEU A 93 14.58 -14.41 -37.55
C LEU A 93 13.88 -15.31 -36.52
N ASP A 94 14.62 -16.14 -35.79
CA ASP A 94 14.06 -16.97 -34.73
C ASP A 94 13.52 -16.13 -33.56
N GLN A 95 14.24 -15.07 -33.16
CA GLN A 95 13.76 -14.12 -32.15
C GLN A 95 12.45 -13.44 -32.57
N GLU A 96 12.34 -13.00 -33.82
CA GLU A 96 11.12 -12.41 -34.36
C GLU A 96 9.95 -13.40 -34.36
N ARG A 97 10.19 -14.64 -34.80
CA ARG A 97 9.18 -15.71 -34.77
C ARG A 97 8.69 -16.00 -33.36
N ARG A 98 9.60 -16.10 -32.38
CA ARG A 98 9.23 -16.33 -30.98
C ARG A 98 8.43 -15.16 -30.41
N ARG A 99 8.82 -13.92 -30.69
CA ARG A 99 8.08 -12.73 -30.27
C ARG A 99 6.66 -12.73 -30.85
N ALA A 100 6.53 -13.01 -32.15
CA ALA A 100 5.23 -13.09 -32.80
C ALA A 100 4.36 -14.22 -32.20
N ALA A 101 4.94 -15.39 -31.93
CA ALA A 101 4.23 -16.51 -31.31
C ALA A 101 3.72 -16.16 -29.90
N VAL A 102 4.54 -15.53 -29.06
CA VAL A 102 4.15 -15.10 -27.71
C VAL A 102 3.02 -14.06 -27.76
N ILE A 103 3.06 -13.13 -28.71
CA ILE A 103 1.97 -12.15 -28.89
C ILE A 103 0.67 -12.86 -29.30
N GLN A 104 0.73 -13.76 -30.29
CA GLN A 104 -0.43 -14.51 -30.76
C GLN A 104 -1.04 -15.38 -29.65
N GLU A 105 -0.20 -16.07 -28.88
CA GLU A 105 -0.63 -16.86 -27.72
C GLU A 105 -1.31 -15.99 -26.66
N GLY A 106 -0.69 -14.86 -26.30
CA GLY A 106 -1.26 -13.91 -25.35
C GLY A 106 -2.60 -13.35 -25.83
N GLU A 107 -2.73 -12.98 -27.11
CA GLU A 107 -4.00 -12.52 -27.67
C GLU A 107 -5.09 -13.60 -27.67
N ALA A 108 -4.74 -14.85 -27.97
CA ALA A 108 -5.67 -15.97 -27.92
C ALA A 108 -6.20 -16.17 -26.49
N ILE A 109 -5.29 -16.24 -25.51
CA ILE A 109 -5.65 -16.36 -24.09
C ILE A 109 -6.53 -15.18 -23.64
N ARG A 110 -6.20 -13.95 -24.05
CA ARG A 110 -7.00 -12.76 -23.73
C ARG A 110 -8.42 -12.89 -24.27
N LYS A 111 -8.58 -13.26 -25.54
CA LYS A 111 -9.89 -13.46 -26.19
C LYS A 111 -10.71 -14.56 -25.51
N ASP A 112 -10.06 -15.69 -25.19
CA ASP A 112 -10.70 -16.81 -24.50
C ASP A 112 -11.18 -16.42 -23.10
N LYS A 113 -10.39 -15.64 -22.36
CA LYS A 113 -10.78 -15.17 -21.03
C LYS A 113 -11.89 -14.14 -21.07
N MET A 114 -11.89 -13.25 -22.07
CA MET A 114 -12.98 -12.27 -22.25
C MET A 114 -14.32 -12.93 -22.60
N THR A 115 -14.30 -14.08 -23.27
CA THR A 115 -15.53 -14.81 -23.64
C THR A 115 -15.94 -15.85 -22.59
N SER A 116 -15.08 -16.15 -21.63
CA SER A 116 -15.33 -17.14 -20.59
C SER A 116 -16.31 -16.64 -19.54
N SER A 117 -17.50 -17.24 -19.48
CA SER A 117 -18.48 -16.97 -18.43
C SER A 117 -17.97 -17.33 -17.03
N ALA A 118 -17.19 -18.40 -16.93
CA ALA A 118 -16.58 -18.82 -15.67
C ALA A 118 -15.60 -17.78 -15.13
N PHE A 119 -14.87 -17.08 -16.00
CA PHE A 119 -13.96 -16.01 -15.60
C PHE A 119 -14.74 -14.75 -15.20
N ALA A 120 -15.79 -14.40 -15.95
CA ALA A 120 -16.64 -13.25 -15.63
C ALA A 120 -17.37 -13.39 -14.28
N ALA A 121 -17.64 -14.62 -13.84
CA ALA A 121 -18.27 -14.91 -12.55
C ALA A 121 -17.31 -14.90 -11.35
N LEU A 122 -16.00 -14.73 -11.57
CA LEU A 122 -15.04 -14.63 -10.47
C LEU A 122 -15.21 -13.31 -9.70
N PRO A 123 -14.85 -13.26 -8.41
CA PRO A 123 -14.77 -12.00 -7.67
C PRO A 123 -13.90 -10.97 -8.40
N ALA A 124 -14.28 -9.69 -8.38
CA ALA A 124 -13.56 -8.67 -9.13
C ALA A 124 -12.08 -8.57 -8.73
N LYS A 125 -11.74 -8.82 -7.46
CA LYS A 125 -10.36 -8.91 -6.98
C LYS A 125 -9.54 -9.95 -7.76
N ASP A 126 -10.07 -11.15 -7.94
CA ASP A 126 -9.36 -12.25 -8.60
C ASP A 126 -9.22 -11.99 -10.10
N GLN A 127 -10.19 -11.31 -10.70
CA GLN A 127 -10.09 -10.83 -12.08
C GLN A 127 -8.94 -9.82 -12.24
N VAL A 128 -8.80 -8.86 -11.31
CA VAL A 128 -7.68 -7.89 -11.31
C VAL A 128 -6.34 -8.61 -11.18
N ASP A 129 -6.21 -9.53 -10.22
CA ASP A 129 -4.97 -10.27 -9.96
C ASP A 129 -4.57 -11.12 -11.19
N TYR A 130 -5.56 -11.75 -11.84
CA TYR A 130 -5.34 -12.47 -13.08
C TYR A 130 -4.77 -11.56 -14.17
N TRP A 131 -5.43 -10.43 -14.48
CA TRP A 131 -5.01 -9.54 -15.56
C TRP A 131 -3.64 -8.90 -15.30
N ARG A 132 -3.31 -8.60 -14.04
CA ARG A 132 -1.96 -8.14 -13.66
C ARG A 132 -0.90 -9.21 -13.92
N SER A 133 -1.16 -10.46 -13.50
CA SER A 133 -0.25 -11.58 -13.77
C SER A 133 -0.12 -11.88 -15.27
N PHE A 134 -1.19 -11.67 -16.03
CA PHE A 134 -1.21 -11.79 -17.49
C PHE A 134 -0.31 -10.74 -18.14
N GLN A 135 -0.40 -9.47 -17.73
CA GLN A 135 0.45 -8.40 -18.27
C GLN A 135 1.94 -8.64 -18.00
N ILE A 136 2.29 -9.25 -16.86
CA ILE A 136 3.67 -9.61 -16.54
C ILE A 136 4.19 -10.71 -17.49
N ARG A 137 3.35 -11.71 -17.80
CA ARG A 137 3.71 -12.82 -18.69
C ARG A 137 3.73 -12.43 -20.17
N TYR A 138 2.80 -11.56 -20.58
CA TYR A 138 2.65 -11.11 -21.96
C TYR A 138 2.68 -9.57 -22.02
N PRO A 139 3.85 -8.93 -21.80
CA PRO A 139 3.95 -7.48 -21.70
C PRO A 139 3.60 -6.73 -23.00
N SER A 140 3.69 -7.41 -24.15
CA SER A 140 3.37 -6.84 -25.46
C SER A 140 1.88 -6.85 -25.79
N VAL A 141 1.04 -7.57 -25.02
CA VAL A 141 -0.41 -7.61 -25.22
C VAL A 141 -1.06 -6.64 -24.24
N ASP A 142 -1.87 -5.71 -24.75
CA ASP A 142 -2.53 -4.71 -23.91
C ASP A 142 -3.76 -5.31 -23.21
N ALA A 143 -3.72 -5.34 -21.88
CA ALA A 143 -4.85 -5.71 -21.01
C ALA A 143 -5.28 -4.56 -20.09
N SER A 144 -4.85 -3.32 -20.35
CA SER A 144 -5.08 -2.16 -19.48
C SER A 144 -6.56 -1.86 -19.25
N GLU A 145 -7.38 -1.92 -20.30
CA GLU A 145 -8.82 -1.72 -20.24
C GLU A 145 -9.52 -2.76 -19.36
N GLN A 146 -9.10 -4.03 -19.46
CA GLN A 146 -9.66 -5.13 -18.68
C GLN A 146 -9.30 -4.96 -17.19
N ILE A 147 -8.06 -4.52 -16.90
CA ILE A 147 -7.62 -4.18 -15.55
C ILE A 147 -8.46 -3.02 -15.00
N ALA A 148 -8.67 -1.95 -15.78
CA ALA A 148 -9.46 -0.80 -15.35
C ALA A 148 -10.91 -1.17 -15.03
N THR A 149 -11.52 -2.00 -15.88
CA THR A 149 -12.89 -2.50 -15.67
C THR A 149 -12.99 -3.33 -14.40
N ALA A 150 -12.09 -4.30 -14.22
CA ALA A 150 -12.07 -5.15 -13.03
C ALA A 150 -11.79 -4.35 -11.74
N LEU A 151 -10.95 -3.30 -11.80
CA LEU A 151 -10.71 -2.40 -10.68
C LEU A 151 -11.96 -1.59 -10.30
N ALA A 152 -12.72 -1.11 -11.29
CA ALA A 152 -13.98 -0.41 -11.04
C ALA A 152 -14.98 -1.34 -10.36
N SER A 153 -15.17 -2.57 -10.88
CA SER A 153 -16.03 -3.57 -10.24
C SER A 153 -15.60 -3.89 -8.81
N TYR A 154 -14.29 -4.01 -8.56
CA TYR A 154 -13.77 -4.29 -7.22
C TYR A 154 -14.04 -3.14 -6.23
N GLN A 155 -13.98 -1.89 -6.69
CA GLN A 155 -14.36 -0.75 -5.86
C GLN A 155 -15.84 -0.80 -5.49
N THR A 156 -16.71 -1.11 -6.44
CA THR A 156 -18.15 -1.27 -6.19
C THR A 156 -18.42 -2.40 -5.19
N GLU A 157 -17.80 -3.58 -5.35
CA GLU A 157 -17.94 -4.69 -4.39
C GLU A 157 -17.51 -4.29 -2.98
N LEU A 158 -16.41 -3.53 -2.84
CA LEU A 158 -15.96 -3.03 -1.53
C LEU A 158 -16.95 -2.04 -0.90
N GLU A 159 -17.55 -1.17 -1.69
CA GLU A 159 -18.57 -0.22 -1.22
C GLU A 159 -19.85 -0.94 -0.78
N GLU A 160 -20.28 -1.94 -1.54
CA GLU A 160 -21.42 -2.79 -1.19
C GLU A 160 -21.17 -3.54 0.12
N LEU A 161 -20.01 -4.18 0.28
CA LEU A 161 -19.64 -4.87 1.52
C LEU A 161 -19.63 -3.93 2.73
N ARG A 162 -19.09 -2.72 2.57
CA ARG A 162 -19.11 -1.70 3.63
C ARG A 162 -20.54 -1.27 3.97
N SER A 163 -21.40 -1.12 2.97
CA SER A 163 -22.81 -0.77 3.17
C SER A 163 -23.56 -1.86 3.94
N GLN A 164 -23.35 -3.13 3.58
CA GLN A 164 -23.94 -4.29 4.24
C GLN A 164 -23.49 -4.38 5.71
N GLN A 165 -22.20 -4.19 5.98
CA GLN A 165 -21.68 -4.15 7.34
C GLN A 165 -22.33 -3.05 8.18
N LYS A 166 -22.49 -1.85 7.61
CA LYS A 166 -23.15 -0.73 8.29
C LYS A 166 -24.63 -1.01 8.57
N ILE A 167 -25.34 -1.62 7.64
CA ILE A 167 -26.74 -2.02 7.82
C ILE A 167 -26.85 -3.05 8.94
N ALA A 168 -26.03 -4.11 8.90
CA ALA A 168 -26.02 -5.14 9.93
C ALA A 168 -25.69 -4.58 11.33
N GLU A 169 -24.76 -3.62 11.41
CA GLU A 169 -24.45 -2.93 12.66
C GLU A 169 -25.64 -2.12 13.18
N LEU A 170 -26.34 -1.38 12.31
CA LEU A 170 -27.52 -0.61 12.69
C LEU A 170 -28.68 -1.51 13.12
N GLU A 171 -28.93 -2.61 12.42
CA GLU A 171 -29.95 -3.60 12.78
C GLU A 171 -29.66 -4.21 14.16
N ALA A 172 -28.39 -4.54 14.44
CA ALA A 172 -27.99 -5.05 15.74
C ALA A 172 -28.24 -4.02 16.87
N ARG A 173 -27.94 -2.74 16.63
CA ARG A 173 -28.22 -1.66 17.58
C ARG A 173 -29.71 -1.45 17.81
N VAL A 174 -30.53 -1.51 16.75
CA VAL A 174 -31.99 -1.39 16.86
C VAL A 174 -32.55 -2.57 17.64
N ALA A 175 -32.16 -3.80 17.33
CA ALA A 175 -32.60 -4.98 18.05
C ALA A 175 -32.22 -4.94 19.54
N GLN A 176 -31.03 -4.41 19.86
CA GLN A 176 -30.62 -4.19 21.24
C GLN A 176 -31.50 -3.12 21.93
N ALA A 177 -31.73 -1.98 21.28
CA ALA A 177 -32.57 -0.91 21.83
C ALA A 177 -34.03 -1.36 22.04
N GLU A 178 -34.58 -2.17 21.13
CA GLU A 178 -35.92 -2.76 21.27
C GLU A 178 -35.98 -3.73 22.45
N LYS A 179 -34.95 -4.56 22.64
CA LYS A 179 -34.84 -5.45 23.78
C LYS A 179 -34.80 -4.67 25.09
N GLU A 180 -33.97 -3.63 25.18
CA GLU A 180 -33.86 -2.75 26.36
C GLU A 180 -35.18 -2.01 26.64
N ALA A 181 -35.87 -1.54 25.59
CA ALA A 181 -37.18 -0.91 25.74
C ALA A 181 -38.25 -1.90 26.22
N ALA A 182 -38.23 -3.14 25.73
CA ALA A 182 -39.15 -4.18 26.17
C ALA A 182 -38.92 -4.57 27.63
N THR A 183 -37.66 -4.70 28.07
CA THR A 183 -37.33 -4.98 29.48
C THR A 183 -37.73 -3.82 30.39
N ALA A 184 -37.46 -2.58 30.00
CA ALA A 184 -37.88 -1.40 30.76
C ALA A 184 -39.41 -1.29 30.88
N ARG A 185 -40.17 -1.63 29.82
CA ARG A 185 -41.64 -1.70 29.89
C ARG A 185 -42.13 -2.76 30.86
N LEU A 186 -41.52 -3.95 30.82
CA LEU A 186 -41.87 -5.03 31.73
C LEU A 186 -41.58 -4.65 33.19
N GLU A 187 -40.42 -4.07 33.47
CA GLU A 187 -40.04 -3.59 34.81
C GLU A 187 -40.98 -2.48 35.31
N THR A 188 -41.31 -1.52 34.46
CA THR A 188 -42.26 -0.44 34.83
C THR A 188 -43.66 -0.96 35.11
N GLU A 189 -44.14 -1.96 34.36
CA GLU A 189 -45.41 -2.63 34.67
C GLU A 189 -45.35 -3.40 35.99
N GLN A 190 -44.24 -4.06 36.30
CA GLN A 190 -44.03 -4.74 37.59
C GLN A 190 -44.06 -3.74 38.76
N LEU A 191 -43.27 -2.67 38.68
CA LEU A 191 -43.25 -1.60 39.68
C LEU A 191 -44.64 -0.96 39.88
N ARG A 192 -45.39 -0.77 38.80
CA ARG A 192 -46.77 -0.26 38.87
C ARG A 192 -47.69 -1.23 39.63
N LYS A 193 -47.61 -2.54 39.36
CA LYS A 193 -48.40 -3.54 40.08
C LYS A 193 -48.05 -3.60 41.58
N GLU A 194 -46.76 -3.51 41.91
CA GLU A 194 -46.29 -3.48 43.31
C GLU A 194 -46.79 -2.26 44.08
N THR A 195 -46.72 -1.08 43.46
CA THR A 195 -47.25 0.16 44.04
C THR A 195 -48.77 0.12 44.19
N GLU A 196 -49.51 -0.38 43.21
CA GLU A 196 -50.97 -0.58 43.31
C GLU A 196 -51.34 -1.58 44.42
N ASN A 197 -50.61 -2.69 44.56
CA ASN A 197 -50.81 -3.67 45.63
C ASN A 197 -50.52 -3.06 47.02
N THR A 198 -49.46 -2.25 47.14
CA THR A 198 -49.11 -1.55 48.38
C THR A 198 -50.15 -0.49 48.74
N GLN A 199 -50.68 0.24 47.75
CA GLN A 199 -51.79 1.19 47.96
C GLN A 199 -53.08 0.47 48.39
N ARG A 200 -53.38 -0.69 47.81
CA ARG A 200 -54.53 -1.52 48.24
C ARG A 200 -54.35 -2.07 49.64
N SER A 201 -53.14 -2.50 50.02
CA SER A 201 -52.86 -3.00 51.37
C SER A 201 -52.89 -1.90 52.43
N THR A 202 -52.44 -0.69 52.11
CA THR A 202 -52.57 0.48 53.00
C THR A 202 -54.00 1.03 53.11
N ASN A 203 -54.88 0.68 52.16
CA ASN A 203 -56.32 0.99 52.22
C ASN A 203 -57.11 0.02 53.13
N TYR A 204 -56.50 -1.03 53.68
CA TYR A 204 -57.03 -1.66 54.89
C TYR A 204 -56.80 -0.66 56.01
N GLY A 205 -57.85 0.11 56.29
CA GLY A 205 -57.81 1.29 57.14
C GLY A 205 -56.94 1.05 58.36
N LEU A 206 -56.07 2.02 58.67
CA LEU A 206 -55.39 2.09 59.95
C LEU A 206 -56.43 1.83 61.02
N ARG A 207 -56.48 0.60 61.53
CA ARG A 207 -57.08 0.31 62.82
C ARG A 207 -56.14 1.01 63.77
N TYR A 208 -56.48 2.24 64.10
CA TYR A 208 -56.05 2.83 65.35
C TYR A 208 -56.46 1.82 66.41
N TYR A 209 -55.52 1.01 66.86
CA TYR A 209 -55.59 0.51 68.21
C TYR A 209 -55.48 1.77 69.05
N THR A 210 -56.64 2.37 69.36
CA THR A 210 -56.76 3.21 70.54
C THR A 210 -56.39 2.29 71.68
N ASP A 211 -55.13 2.35 72.07
CA ASP A 211 -54.66 1.81 73.33
C ASP A 211 -55.60 2.37 74.41
N PRO A 212 -56.36 1.53 75.14
CA PRO A 212 -57.36 2.03 76.09
C PRO A 212 -56.73 2.68 77.34
N VAL A 213 -55.42 2.95 77.34
CA VAL A 213 -54.68 3.54 78.46
C VAL A 213 -54.01 4.87 78.07
N ILE A 214 -54.72 5.76 77.38
CA ILE A 214 -54.33 7.18 77.32
C ILE A 214 -55.49 8.06 77.81
N THR A 215 -55.85 7.85 79.08
CA THR A 215 -56.62 8.80 79.88
C THR A 215 -55.70 9.83 80.53
N HIS A 216 -54.94 10.61 79.75
CA HIS A 216 -54.27 11.81 80.28
C HIS A 216 -54.19 12.89 79.19
N PRO A 217 -55.00 13.97 79.27
CA PRO A 217 -54.91 15.07 78.33
C PRO A 217 -53.73 15.96 78.75
N HIS A 218 -52.91 16.36 77.77
CA HIS A 218 -51.85 17.38 77.88
C HIS A 218 -50.52 16.98 78.54
N TYR A 219 -49.78 16.05 77.92
CA TYR A 219 -48.31 16.12 78.02
C TYR A 219 -47.79 17.23 77.09
N TYR A 220 -47.73 18.46 77.61
CA TYR A 220 -46.91 19.51 77.01
C TYR A 220 -45.44 19.12 77.19
N TYR A 221 -44.84 18.59 76.12
CA TYR A 221 -43.39 18.37 76.08
C TYR A 221 -42.70 19.74 76.00
N ARG A 222 -42.27 20.28 77.15
CA ARG A 222 -41.46 21.49 77.19
C ARG A 222 -40.09 21.15 76.59
N PRO A 223 -39.65 21.78 75.49
CA PRO A 223 -38.36 21.48 74.91
C PRO A 223 -37.26 21.74 75.95
N PRO A 224 -36.25 20.86 76.08
CA PRO A 224 -35.17 21.08 77.02
C PRO A 224 -34.39 22.33 76.64
N LYS A 225 -34.24 23.25 77.60
CA LYS A 225 -33.34 24.40 77.47
C LYS A 225 -31.92 23.90 77.67
N VAL A 226 -31.08 24.03 76.64
CA VAL A 226 -29.64 23.74 76.75
C VAL A 226 -28.95 25.03 77.17
N THR A 227 -28.44 25.08 78.40
CA THR A 227 -27.61 26.20 78.88
C THR A 227 -26.14 25.80 78.72
N ILE A 228 -25.40 26.51 77.85
CA ILE A 228 -23.97 26.27 77.63
C ILE A 228 -23.19 27.32 78.41
N TYR A 229 -22.39 26.90 79.40
CA TYR A 229 -21.51 27.79 80.14
C TYR A 229 -20.16 27.91 79.42
N THR A 230 -19.99 28.97 78.65
CA THR A 230 -18.68 29.38 78.11
C THR A 230 -18.20 30.63 78.86
N ASN A 231 -17.14 30.48 79.66
CA ASN A 231 -16.36 31.58 80.27
C ASN A 231 -17.19 32.75 80.86
N GLY A 232 -18.13 32.44 81.76
CA GLY A 232 -18.68 33.42 82.71
C GLY A 232 -19.75 34.39 82.22
N LYS A 233 -20.32 34.24 81.02
CA LYS A 233 -21.52 35.00 80.59
C LYS A 233 -22.60 34.08 80.02
N GLU A 234 -23.80 34.12 80.60
CA GLU A 234 -24.94 33.32 80.16
C GLU A 234 -25.50 33.86 78.83
N SER A 235 -25.68 32.96 77.85
CA SER A 235 -26.58 33.21 76.72
C SER A 235 -27.54 32.04 76.59
N SER A 236 -28.84 32.34 76.57
CA SER A 236 -29.92 31.36 76.38
C SER A 236 -30.33 31.35 74.91
N HIS A 237 -30.32 30.20 74.24
CA HIS A 237 -30.84 30.06 72.88
C HIS A 237 -32.00 29.06 72.89
N GLU A 238 -33.21 29.54 72.58
CA GLU A 238 -34.41 28.74 72.42
C GLU A 238 -34.53 28.32 70.95
N ARG A 239 -34.51 27.01 70.66
CA ARG A 239 -34.65 26.51 69.29
C ARG A 239 -36.13 26.55 68.88
N ASP A 240 -36.50 27.61 68.18
CA ASP A 240 -37.77 27.68 67.47
C ASP A 240 -37.82 26.63 66.35
N ARG A 241 -38.66 25.61 66.50
CA ARG A 241 -38.80 24.49 65.54
C ARG A 241 -39.59 24.85 64.27
N ASN A 242 -40.02 26.10 64.09
CA ASN A 242 -40.86 26.52 62.95
C ASN A 242 -40.11 27.10 61.74
N LYS A 243 -38.81 26.80 61.57
CA LYS A 243 -38.09 27.09 60.32
C LYS A 243 -37.86 25.80 59.54
N GLN A 244 -38.75 25.50 58.60
CA GLN A 244 -38.47 24.49 57.58
C GLN A 244 -37.22 24.90 56.79
N PRO A 245 -36.27 23.97 56.54
CA PRO A 245 -35.18 24.26 55.63
C PRO A 245 -35.76 24.39 54.22
N LYS A 246 -35.56 25.55 53.59
CA LYS A 246 -35.81 25.73 52.16
C LYS A 246 -35.01 24.66 51.39
N PRO A 247 -35.58 24.00 50.36
CA PRO A 247 -34.85 23.04 49.57
C PRO A 247 -33.62 23.73 48.97
N GLN A 248 -32.44 23.21 49.28
CA GLN A 248 -31.20 23.59 48.61
C GLN A 248 -31.39 23.23 47.13
N ARG A 249 -31.43 24.26 46.27
CA ARG A 249 -31.28 24.08 44.82
C ARG A 249 -29.89 23.47 44.61
N SER A 250 -29.86 22.19 44.27
CA SER A 250 -28.64 21.58 43.75
C SER A 250 -28.33 22.22 42.39
N ASN A 251 -27.29 23.05 42.36
CA ASN A 251 -26.64 23.53 41.15
C ASN A 251 -26.04 22.31 40.43
N GLY A 252 -26.83 21.66 39.58
CA GLY A 252 -26.38 20.68 38.61
C GLY A 252 -25.95 21.39 37.34
N ILE A 253 -24.75 21.94 37.34
CA ILE A 253 -24.05 22.40 36.15
C ILE A 253 -23.81 21.15 35.29
N TYR A 254 -24.60 20.96 34.23
CA TYR A 254 -24.19 20.08 33.14
C TYR A 254 -22.98 20.72 32.47
N ARG A 255 -21.80 20.32 32.94
CA ARG A 255 -20.54 20.61 32.29
C ARG A 255 -20.55 19.79 30.99
N ASN A 256 -20.76 20.49 29.88
CA ASN A 256 -20.57 19.96 28.56
C ASN A 256 -19.10 19.53 28.45
N SER A 257 -18.82 18.24 28.61
CA SER A 257 -17.51 17.66 28.32
C SER A 257 -17.37 17.60 26.80
N GLN A 258 -17.01 18.73 26.19
CA GLN A 258 -16.28 18.70 24.94
C GLN A 258 -14.95 18.02 25.25
N SER A 259 -14.87 16.72 24.99
CA SER A 259 -13.59 16.07 24.79
C SER A 259 -12.91 16.78 23.61
N ASN A 260 -11.93 17.60 23.94
CA ASN A 260 -10.94 18.09 23.00
C ASN A 260 -10.10 16.87 22.55
N SER A 261 -10.65 16.04 21.67
CA SER A 261 -9.85 15.19 20.80
C SER A 261 -9.48 16.05 19.61
N GLN A 262 -8.29 16.66 19.67
CA GLN A 262 -7.61 17.11 18.46
C GLN A 262 -7.50 15.89 17.53
N THR A 263 -8.40 15.80 16.56
CA THR A 263 -8.23 14.91 15.43
C THR A 263 -7.15 15.51 14.56
N GLU A 264 -5.90 15.06 14.75
CA GLU A 264 -4.87 15.17 13.71
C GLU A 264 -5.48 14.62 12.42
N SER A 265 -5.46 15.41 11.34
CA SER A 265 -5.94 14.91 10.05
C SER A 265 -5.00 13.82 9.53
N VAL A 266 -5.52 12.89 8.74
CA VAL A 266 -4.72 11.80 8.14
C VAL A 266 -3.53 12.33 7.31
N ALA A 267 -3.63 13.57 6.81
CA ALA A 267 -2.55 14.26 6.10
C ALA A 267 -1.39 14.70 7.03
N GLU A 268 -1.66 15.10 8.27
CA GLU A 268 -0.64 15.46 9.27
C GLU A 268 0.11 14.22 9.78
N ARG A 269 -0.60 13.10 9.94
CA ARG A 269 -0.01 11.82 10.37
C ARG A 269 0.93 11.23 9.31
N ALA A 270 0.62 11.42 8.03
CA ALA A 270 1.47 10.95 6.93
C ALA A 270 2.79 11.74 6.83
N GLN A 271 2.76 13.05 7.12
CA GLN A 271 3.96 13.89 7.04
C GLN A 271 4.97 13.63 8.18
N ARG A 272 4.49 13.26 9.38
CA ARG A 272 5.38 12.90 10.51
C ARG A 272 6.12 11.58 10.30
N ILE A 273 5.52 10.62 9.59
CA ILE A 273 6.14 9.31 9.30
C ILE A 273 7.23 9.43 8.22
N LEU A 274 7.11 10.40 7.30
CA LEU A 274 8.05 10.58 6.19
C LEU A 274 9.32 11.37 6.55
N ASN A 275 9.36 12.09 7.67
CA ASN A 275 10.56 12.83 8.10
C ASN A 275 10.84 12.65 9.61
N PRO A 276 11.51 11.56 10.03
CA PRO A 276 12.01 11.44 11.39
C PRO A 276 13.40 12.07 11.48
N SER A 277 13.50 13.36 11.81
CA SER A 277 14.80 13.93 12.17
C SER A 277 14.73 15.08 13.16
N LYS A 278 15.51 14.86 14.24
CA LYS A 278 16.12 15.81 15.18
C LYS A 278 15.18 16.50 16.16
N ASP A 279 15.06 15.92 17.36
CA ASP A 279 15.89 16.31 18.50
C ASP A 279 16.16 15.12 19.43
#